data_AF-A0A6B2V810-F1
#
_entry.id   AF-A0A6B2V810-F1
#
_cell.length_a   1.000
_cell.length_b   1.000
_cell.length_c   1.000
_cell.angle_alpha   90.00
_cell.angle_beta   90.00
_cell.angle_gamma   90.00
#
_symmetry.space_group_name_H-M   'P 1'
#
loop_
_entity.id
_entity.type
_entity.pdbx_description
1 polymer ?
#
loop_
_entity_poly.entity_id
_entity_poly.type
_entity_poly.pdbx_seq_one_letter_code
_entity_poly.pdbx_strand_id
1 'polypeptide(L)' 'MDAPEERLKGRHQVPLPGAGRVDVLASVLEDIAEHGYPAAESGVLWEEARDAHLERLAGEQP' A
#
# COMPACT_ATOMS: atom_id res chain seq x y z
N MET A 1 12.59 19.30 -37.37
CA MET A 1 11.91 18.08 -36.90
C MET A 1 12.71 17.61 -35.70
N ASP A 2 12.42 18.20 -34.54
CA ASP A 2 13.10 17.88 -33.29
C ASP A 2 12.32 16.79 -32.54
N ALA A 3 13.08 15.93 -31.88
CA ALA A 3 12.67 14.60 -31.43
C ALA A 3 11.50 14.61 -30.41
N PRO A 4 10.59 13.62 -30.46
CA PRO A 4 9.46 13.51 -29.52
C PRO A 4 9.86 13.11 -28.07
N GLU A 5 11.14 12.90 -27.78
CA GLU A 5 11.59 12.28 -26.53
C GLU A 5 11.58 13.23 -25.31
N GLU A 6 11.65 14.55 -25.53
CA GLU A 6 11.61 15.52 -24.42
C GLU A 6 10.22 15.68 -23.80
N ARG A 7 9.16 15.25 -24.50
CA ARG A 7 7.77 15.37 -24.03
C ARG A 7 7.41 14.41 -22.90
N LEU A 8 8.31 13.48 -22.57
CA LEU A 8 8.10 12.47 -21.53
C LEU A 8 8.62 12.89 -20.14
N LYS A 9 9.48 13.92 -20.06
CA LYS A 9 10.09 14.37 -18.80
C LYS A 9 9.16 15.22 -17.92
N GLY A 10 8.05 15.72 -18.47
CA GLY A 10 7.10 16.61 -17.79
C GLY A 10 5.83 15.93 -17.28
N ARG A 11 5.74 14.59 -17.23
CA ARG A 11 4.59 13.93 -16.59
C ARG A 11 4.70 14.11 -15.09
N HIS A 12 4.18 15.24 -14.59
CA HIS A 12 3.66 15.30 -13.23
C HIS A 12 2.79 14.06 -13.07
N GLN A 13 3.19 13.17 -12.16
CA GLN A 13 2.36 12.06 -11.75
C GLN A 13 1.04 12.68 -11.29
N VAL A 14 0.01 12.60 -12.14
CA VAL A 14 -1.32 13.01 -11.73
C VAL A 14 -1.71 11.98 -10.67
N PRO A 15 -1.90 12.38 -9.41
CA PRO A 15 -2.30 11.43 -8.38
C PRO A 15 -3.61 10.83 -8.85
N LEU A 16 -3.63 9.51 -9.08
CA LEU A 16 -4.87 8.83 -9.39
C LEU A 16 -5.79 9.04 -8.18
N PRO A 17 -7.04 9.50 -8.36
CA PRO A 17 -7.98 9.57 -7.26
C PRO A 17 -8.13 8.16 -6.67
N GLY A 18 -7.59 7.97 -5.45
CA GLY A 18 -7.52 6.67 -4.79
C GLY A 18 -6.11 6.14 -4.50
N ALA A 19 -5.04 6.79 -5.01
CA ALA A 19 -3.65 6.39 -4.77
C ALA A 19 -3.37 6.16 -3.27
N GLY A 20 -3.70 7.12 -2.41
CA GLY A 20 -3.47 6.97 -0.97
C GLY A 20 -4.20 5.78 -0.31
N ARG A 21 -5.33 5.31 -0.86
CA ARG A 21 -6.02 4.11 -0.35
C ARG A 21 -5.36 2.83 -0.84
N VAL A 22 -4.85 2.84 -2.07
CA VAL A 22 -4.06 1.75 -2.64
C VAL A 22 -2.72 1.65 -1.91
N ASP A 23 -2.09 2.77 -1.60
CA ASP A 23 -0.84 2.82 -0.84
C ASP A 23 -1.03 2.24 0.56
N VAL A 24 -2.11 2.60 1.27
CA VAL A 24 -2.44 2.01 2.58
C VAL A 24 -2.64 0.50 2.50
N LEU A 25 -3.37 0.01 1.49
CA LEU A 25 -3.55 -1.43 1.31
C LEU A 25 -2.24 -2.14 0.97
N ALA A 26 -1.39 -1.52 0.14
CA ALA A 26 -0.08 -2.06 -0.21
C ALA A 26 0.81 -2.21 1.04
N SER A 27 0.87 -1.18 1.90
CA SER A 27 1.62 -1.25 3.14
C SER A 27 1.13 -2.36 4.08
N VAL A 28 -0.20 -2.57 4.19
CA VAL A 28 -0.72 -3.69 4.98
C VAL A 28 -0.29 -5.04 4.42
N LEU A 29 -0.28 -5.21 3.09
CA LEU A 29 0.14 -6.46 2.47
C LEU A 29 1.64 -6.71 2.62
N GLU A 30 2.46 -5.66 2.56
CA GLU A 30 3.89 -5.73 2.85
C GLU A 30 4.14 -6.14 4.31
N ASP A 31 3.45 -5.52 5.26
CA ASP A 31 3.55 -5.84 6.69
C ASP A 31 3.06 -7.28 7.00
N ILE A 32 2.03 -7.77 6.30
CA ILE A 32 1.62 -9.19 6.36
C ILE A 32 2.70 -10.11 5.79
N ALA A 33 3.37 -9.73 4.71
CA ALA A 33 4.44 -10.54 4.15
C ALA A 33 5.65 -10.64 5.10
N GLU A 34 5.91 -9.60 5.88
CA GLU A 34 6.99 -9.56 6.87
C GLU A 34 6.64 -10.28 8.18
N HIS A 35 5.42 -10.09 8.70
CA HIS A 35 5.02 -10.57 10.02
C HIS A 35 4.12 -11.81 10.00
N GLY A 36 3.68 -12.22 8.82
CA GLY A 36 2.76 -13.33 8.61
C GLY A 36 1.29 -12.94 8.79
N TYR A 37 0.43 -13.76 8.21
CA TYR A 37 -1.02 -13.70 8.39
C TYR A 37 -1.48 -14.78 9.39
N PRO A 38 -2.52 -14.54 10.21
CA PRO A 38 -3.10 -15.57 11.06
C PRO A 38 -3.45 -16.85 10.29
N ALA A 39 -3.19 -18.01 10.90
CA ALA A 39 -3.51 -19.30 10.29
C ALA A 39 -5.03 -19.41 10.03
N ALA A 40 -5.43 -20.10 8.96
CA ALA A 40 -6.84 -20.17 8.54
C ALA A 40 -7.75 -20.77 9.64
N GLU A 41 -7.20 -21.66 10.46
CA GLU A 41 -7.88 -22.33 11.57
C GLU A 41 -8.21 -21.37 12.73
N SER A 42 -7.55 -20.22 12.80
CA SER A 42 -7.86 -19.18 13.77
C SER A 42 -9.23 -18.53 13.54
N GLY A 43 -9.77 -18.62 12.32
CA GLY A 43 -11.04 -18.00 11.95
C GLY A 43 -11.02 -16.47 11.95
N VAL A 44 -9.84 -15.84 12.03
CA VAL A 44 -9.69 -14.38 12.03
C VAL A 44 -10.12 -13.81 10.68
N LEU A 45 -11.00 -12.83 10.72
CA LEU A 45 -11.50 -12.13 9.54
C LEU A 45 -10.42 -11.22 8.96
N TRP A 46 -10.50 -11.00 7.65
CA TRP A 46 -9.59 -10.09 6.93
C TRP A 46 -9.56 -8.69 7.54
N GLU A 47 -10.71 -8.13 7.89
CA GLU A 47 -10.83 -6.80 8.46
C GLU A 47 -10.13 -6.69 9.82
N GLU A 48 -10.27 -7.69 10.68
CA GLU A 48 -9.66 -7.72 12.00
C GLU A 48 -8.13 -7.84 11.92
N ALA A 49 -7.63 -8.75 11.07
CA ALA A 49 -6.19 -8.86 10.82
C ALA A 49 -5.64 -7.55 10.23
N ARG A 50 -6.29 -7.01 9.19
CA ARG A 50 -5.90 -5.74 8.56
C ARG A 50 -5.82 -4.60 9.57
N ASP A 51 -6.78 -4.47 10.47
CA ASP A 51 -6.81 -3.39 11.45
C ASP A 51 -5.66 -3.52 12.46
N ALA A 52 -5.33 -4.74 12.90
CA ALA A 52 -4.14 -4.98 13.74
C ALA A 52 -2.82 -4.66 13.02
N HIS A 53 -2.72 -4.94 11.71
CA HIS A 53 -1.58 -4.55 10.88
C HIS A 53 -1.50 -3.02 10.70
N LEU A 54 -2.65 -2.34 10.50
CA LEU A 54 -2.72 -0.88 10.44
C LEU A 54 -2.29 -0.21 11.74
N GLU A 55 -2.67 -0.75 12.90
CA GLU A 55 -2.27 -0.24 14.21
C GLU A 55 -0.75 -0.33 14.41
N ARG A 56 -0.13 -1.44 13.98
CA ARG A 56 1.33 -1.61 14.01
C ARG A 56 2.03 -0.60 13.12
N LEU A 57 1.60 -0.50 11.86
CA LEU A 57 2.14 0.47 10.91
C LEU A 57 2.01 1.91 11.42
N ALA A 58 0.88 2.25 12.06
CA ALA A 58 0.69 3.57 12.66
C ALA A 58 1.61 3.83 13.87
N GLY A 59 1.99 2.78 14.62
CA GLY A 59 2.93 2.86 15.74
C GLY A 59 4.41 2.88 15.34
N GLU A 60 4.74 2.45 14.12
CA GLU A 60 6.11 2.46 13.56
C GLU A 60 6.47 3.76 12.84
N GLN A 61 5.48 4.57 12.48
CA GLN A 61 5.72 5.90 11.90
C GLN A 61 6.24 6.86 12.98
N PRO A 62 7.37 7.56 12.75
CA PRO A 62 7.99 8.46 13.72
C PRO A 62 7.20 9.75 14.01
#